data_AF-A0A9Q3EIZ9-F1
#
_entry.id   AF-A0A9Q3EIZ9-F1
#
_cell.length_a   1.000
_cell.length_b   1.000
_cell.length_c   1.000
_cell.angle_alpha   90.00
_cell.angle_beta   90.00
_cell.angle_gamma   90.00
#
_symmetry.space_group_name_H-M   'P 1'
#
loop_
_entity.id
_entity.type
_entity.pdbx_description
1 polymer ?
#
loop_
_entity_poly.entity_id
_entity_poly.type
_entity_poly.pdbx_seq_one_letter_code
_entity_poly.pdbx_strand_id
1 'polypeptide(L)' 'MKAELIEILFQYREAFASNNEPLGAIKGHEVEIMLNVERTYPPLLRRPAYPASPKAREALGTNIDELRETESSKKGWAQ' A
#
# COMPACT_ATOMS: atom_id res chain seq x y z
N MET A 1 -33.96 -8.74 8.54
CA MET A 1 -32.98 -8.90 7.45
C MET A 1 -32.15 -7.64 7.14
N LYS A 2 -32.71 -6.54 6.58
CA LYS A 2 -31.88 -5.33 6.29
C LYS A 2 -31.36 -4.63 7.56
N ALA A 3 -32.17 -4.54 8.60
CA ALA A 3 -31.79 -3.90 9.86
C ALA A 3 -30.66 -4.65 10.58
N GLU A 4 -30.77 -5.97 10.68
CA GLU A 4 -29.74 -6.84 11.28
C GLU A 4 -28.40 -6.74 10.54
N LEU A 5 -28.42 -6.67 9.21
CA LEU A 5 -27.19 -6.48 8.42
C LEU A 5 -26.51 -5.15 8.74
N ILE A 6 -27.28 -4.07 8.86
CA ILE A 6 -26.74 -2.75 9.19
C ILE A 6 -26.15 -2.75 10.60
N GLU A 7 -26.81 -3.39 11.58
CA GLU A 7 -26.26 -3.55 12.94
C GLU A 7 -24.92 -4.28 12.93
N ILE A 8 -24.81 -5.39 12.18
CA ILE A 8 -23.56 -6.15 12.07
C ILE A 8 -22.45 -5.29 11.44
N LEU A 9 -22.74 -4.60 10.33
CA LEU A 9 -21.76 -3.73 9.66
C LEU A 9 -21.31 -2.58 10.56
N PHE A 10 -22.22 -2.04 11.36
CA PHE A 10 -21.89 -0.98 12.32
C PHE A 10 -21.06 -1.50 13.49
N GLN A 11 -21.39 -2.69 13.99
CA GLN A 11 -20.68 -3.36 15.09
C GLN A 11 -19.23 -3.67 14.70
N TYR A 12 -18.99 -4.11 13.46
CA TYR A 12 -17.66 -4.47 12.96
C TYR A 12 -17.05 -3.43 12.02
N ARG A 13 -17.43 -2.14 12.15
CA ARG A 13 -16.98 -1.07 11.24
C ARG A 13 -15.45 -0.99 11.10
N GLU A 14 -14.72 -1.29 12.17
CA GLU A 14 -13.24 -1.25 12.23
C GLU A 14 -12.58 -2.42 11.49
N ALA A 15 -13.35 -3.48 11.17
CA ALA A 15 -12.87 -4.59 10.34
C ALA A 15 -12.87 -4.24 8.85
N PHE A 16 -13.46 -3.11 8.45
CA PHE A 16 -13.55 -2.67 7.07
C PHE A 16 -12.63 -1.47 6.82
N ALA A 17 -11.97 -1.46 5.66
CA ALA A 17 -11.22 -0.29 5.24
C ALA A 17 -12.17 0.88 4.96
N SER A 18 -11.87 2.04 5.51
CA SER A 18 -12.59 3.29 5.25
C SER A 18 -11.64 4.33 4.67
N ASN A 19 -12.17 5.44 4.15
CA ASN A 19 -11.33 6.52 3.62
C ASN A 19 -10.42 7.15 4.70
N ASN A 20 -10.82 7.05 5.98
CA ASN A 20 -10.04 7.56 7.11
C ASN A 20 -9.12 6.50 7.71
N GLU A 21 -9.46 5.21 7.54
CA GLU A 21 -8.72 4.06 8.07
C GLU A 21 -8.37 3.12 6.90
N PRO A 22 -7.32 3.43 6.14
CA PRO A 22 -6.94 2.65 4.97
C PRO A 22 -6.37 1.28 5.37
N LEU A 23 -6.54 0.32 4.47
CA LEU A 23 -6.03 -1.04 4.61
C LEU A 23 -4.50 -1.00 4.81
N GLY A 24 -4.00 -1.61 5.89
CA GLY A 24 -2.56 -1.69 6.20
C GLY A 24 -2.08 -0.85 7.39
N ALA A 25 -2.96 -0.18 8.12
CA ALA A 25 -2.65 0.41 9.43
C ALA A 25 -2.62 -0.63 10.57
N ILE A 26 -2.23 -1.88 10.28
CA ILE A 26 -2.20 -2.98 11.25
C ILE A 26 -0.85 -2.94 11.98
N LYS A 27 -0.87 -2.58 13.26
CA LYS A 27 0.32 -2.56 14.11
C LYS A 27 0.88 -3.99 14.28
N GLY A 28 2.20 -4.14 14.27
CA GLY A 28 2.89 -5.41 14.57
C GLY A 28 3.01 -6.41 13.42
N HIS A 29 2.63 -6.04 12.19
CA HIS A 29 2.84 -6.86 10.98
C HIS A 29 4.01 -6.32 10.13
N GLU A 30 5.07 -5.88 10.79
CA GLU A 30 6.29 -5.43 10.12
C GLU A 30 7.06 -6.65 9.59
N VAL A 31 7.48 -6.59 8.33
CA VAL A 31 8.25 -7.66 7.70
C VAL A 31 9.71 -7.22 7.63
N GLU A 32 10.58 -7.92 8.35
CA GLU A 32 12.02 -7.79 8.18
C GLU A 32 12.47 -8.58 6.94
N ILE A 33 12.73 -7.87 5.85
CA ILE A 33 13.23 -8.48 4.61
C ILE A 33 14.76 -8.43 4.65
N MET A 34 15.39 -9.50 5.14
CA MET A 34 16.83 -9.68 5.03
C MET A 34 17.20 -10.16 3.62
N LEU A 35 17.98 -9.35 2.91
CA LEU A 35 18.50 -9.72 1.59
C LEU A 35 19.71 -10.65 1.78
N ASN A 36 19.51 -11.96 1.64
CA ASN A 36 20.58 -12.97 1.64
C ASN A 36 21.40 -13.02 0.34
N VAL A 37 21.45 -11.93 -0.42
CA VAL A 37 22.17 -11.86 -1.69
C VAL A 37 23.52 -11.19 -1.47
N GLU A 38 24.58 -12.00 -1.51
CA GLU A 38 25.88 -11.48 -1.93
C GLU A 38 25.72 -10.84 -3.30
N ARG A 39 26.37 -9.69 -3.53
CA ARG A 39 26.31 -9.02 -4.84
C ARG A 39 26.83 -10.00 -5.88
N THR A 40 25.95 -10.50 -6.75
CA THR A 40 26.35 -11.38 -7.84
C THR A 40 27.35 -10.64 -8.73
N TYR A 41 28.50 -11.28 -8.99
CA TYR A 41 29.49 -10.77 -9.93
C TYR A 41 29.34 -11.49 -11.28
N PRO A 42 29.28 -10.77 -12.41
CA PRO A 42 29.29 -9.31 -12.52
C PRO A 42 27.97 -8.68 -12.04
N PRO A 43 28.00 -7.42 -11.56
CA PRO A 43 26.80 -6.73 -11.10
C PRO A 43 25.71 -6.77 -12.16
N LEU A 44 24.52 -7.24 -11.81
CA LEU A 44 23.38 -7.24 -12.73
C LEU A 44 23.11 -5.80 -13.19
N LEU A 45 23.31 -5.53 -14.48
CA LEU A 45 22.90 -4.28 -15.10
C LEU A 45 21.38 -4.15 -14.95
N ARG A 46 20.94 -3.11 -14.23
CA ARG A 46 19.52 -2.79 -14.14
C ARG A 46 19.01 -2.46 -15.53
N ARG A 47 18.08 -3.28 -16.02
CA ARG A 47 17.36 -2.98 -17.27
C ARG A 47 16.55 -1.70 -17.05
N PRO A 48 16.50 -0.77 -18.02
CA PRO A 48 15.58 0.36 -17.92
C PRO A 48 14.15 -0.19 -17.80
N ALA A 49 13.31 0.53 -17.06
CA ALA A 49 11.89 0.20 -17.01
C ALA A 49 11.32 0.21 -18.43
N TYR A 50 10.48 -0.79 -18.74
CA TYR A 50 9.82 -0.83 -20.04
C TYR A 50 8.94 0.42 -20.21
N PRO A 51 8.90 1.02 -21.41
CA PRO A 51 8.07 2.19 -21.65
C PRO A 51 6.59 1.81 -21.50
N ALA A 52 5.89 2.50 -20.60
CA ALA A 52 4.44 2.38 -20.46
C ALA A 52 3.72 3.16 -21.57
N SER A 53 2.52 2.70 -21.94
CA SER A 53 1.66 3.48 -22.86
C SER A 53 1.20 4.79 -22.19
N PRO A 54 0.88 5.85 -22.94
CA PRO A 54 0.44 7.13 -22.37
C PRO A 54 -0.74 6.98 -21.40
N LYS A 55 -1.74 6.17 -21.80
CA LYS A 55 -2.91 5.85 -20.96
C LYS A 55 -2.54 5.11 -19.69
N ALA A 56 -1.62 4.14 -19.79
CA ALA A 56 -1.16 3.40 -18.62
C ALA A 56 -0.37 4.31 -17.67
N ARG A 57 0.43 5.22 -18.20
CA ARG A 57 1.23 6.15 -17.41
C ARG A 57 0.38 7.14 -16.62
N GLU A 58 -0.73 7.62 -17.21
CA GLU A 58 -1.69 8.48 -16.52
C GLU A 58 -2.38 7.75 -15.36
N ALA A 59 -2.92 6.55 -15.61
CA ALA A 59 -3.57 5.74 -14.57
C ALA A 59 -2.60 5.34 -13.44
N LEU A 60 -1.36 5.00 -13.79
CA LEU A 60 -0.31 4.73 -12.80
C LEU A 60 0.05 5.98 -11.99
N GLY A 61 0.04 7.15 -12.62
CA GLY A 61 0.31 8.42 -11.95
C GLY A 61 -0.66 8.67 -10.78
N THR A 62 -1.96 8.58 -11.03
CA THR A 62 -3.00 8.74 -10.01
C THR A 62 -2.79 7.77 -8.83
N ASN A 63 -2.59 6.49 -9.11
CA ASN A 63 -2.40 5.48 -8.06
C ASN A 63 -1.11 5.71 -7.26
N ILE A 64 -0.05 6.19 -7.90
CA ILE A 64 1.22 6.51 -7.23
C ILE A 64 1.04 7.71 -6.29
N ASP A 65 0.30 8.73 -6.71
CA ASP A 65 0.04 9.91 -5.90
C ASP A 65 -0.81 9.56 -4.66
N GLU A 66 -1.84 8.72 -4.81
CA GLU A 66 -2.65 8.20 -3.70
C GLU A 66 -1.78 7.40 -2.69
N LEU A 67 -0.90 6.53 -3.17
CA LEU A 67 0.02 5.78 -2.30
C LEU A 67 0.99 6.70 -1.56
N ARG A 68 1.45 7.78 -2.19
CA ARG A 68 2.36 8.74 -1.55
C ARG A 68 1.69 9.50 -0.41
N GLU A 69 0.44 9.88 -0.59
CA GLU A 69 -0.35 10.58 0.45
C GLU A 69 -0.58 9.69 1.67
N THR A 70 -0.98 8.43 1.45
CA THR A 70 -1.17 7.47 2.55
C THR A 70 0.12 7.16 3.32
N GLU A 71 1.26 7.04 2.64
CA GLU A 71 2.56 6.83 3.28
C GLU A 71 3.05 8.07 4.05
N SER A 72 2.80 9.28 3.54
CA SER A 72 3.14 10.52 4.27
C SER A 72 2.33 10.66 5.55
N SER A 73 1.06 10.25 5.53
CA SER A 73 0.21 10.23 6.73
C SER A 73 0.76 9.27 7.80
N LYS A 74 1.29 8.10 7.41
CA LYS A 74 1.90 7.14 8.35
C LYS A 74 3.18 7.65 9.02
N LYS A 75 4.02 8.42 8.31
CA LYS A 75 5.28 8.96 8.87
C LYS A 75 5.08 9.99 10.00
N GLY A 76 3.92 10.63 10.08
CA GLY A 76 3.59 11.60 11.14
C GLY A 76 3.36 11.00 12.53
N TRP A 77 3.23 9.67 12.64
CA TRP A 77 2.94 8.97 13.91
C TRP A 77 4.16 8.30 14.53
N ALA A 78 5.33 8.38 13.88
CA ALA A 78 6.59 7.77 14.32
C ALA A 78 7.52 8.75 15.05
N GLN A 79 7.00 9.87 15.57
CA GLN A 79 7.74 10.83 16.42
C GLN A 79 7.11 10.94 17.81
#